data_AF-A0A382N8W8-F1
#
_entry.id   AF-A0A382N8W8-F1
#
_cell.length_a   1.000
_cell.length_b   1.000
_cell.length_c   1.000
_cell.angle_alpha   90.00
_cell.angle_beta   90.00
_cell.angle_gamma   90.00
#
_symmetry.space_group_name_H-M   'P 1'
#
loop_
_entity.id
_entity.type
_entity.pdbx_description
1 polymer ?
#
loop_
_entity_poly.entity_id
_entity_poly.type
_entity_poly.pdbx_seq_one_letter_code
_entity_poly.pdbx_strand_id
1 'polypeptide(L)'
;MLIIPVGTSPVHVLRVVLSLPKDRFEKIILRTTDATSEYGHRILEFVSAEGYEANVVEHADLKSHLESLGGDWEFNLALGPGRKQDAMSILRATIGAIGVMPEFWIDFREETEKGNAKQGEYVRKLRNSTGVVDDAYLIPEISMEVACTIYDEDPQIFDESWLEWDSKSCKVLLKAGDPDRPSELLEAIDEGEKWAVRRDKKIARAWESEWLGRASRVRGIFGMHAVIASHSPLPKKPGHWMSTGARMKHHNFRGGHK
;
A
#
# COMPACT_ATOMS: atom_id res chain seq x y z
N MET A 1 4.54 19.04 -17.07
CA MET A 1 5.16 18.50 -15.84
C MET A 1 4.13 17.75 -14.99
N LEU A 2 4.51 16.66 -14.33
CA LEU A 2 3.64 15.92 -13.39
C LEU A 2 4.22 15.96 -11.97
N ILE A 3 3.40 16.31 -10.98
CA ILE A 3 3.75 16.27 -9.56
C ILE A 3 3.06 15.06 -8.92
N ILE A 4 3.83 14.23 -8.21
CA ILE A 4 3.34 13.04 -7.52
C ILE A 4 3.73 13.13 -6.02
N PRO A 5 2.76 13.18 -5.10
CA PRO A 5 3.06 13.10 -3.67
C PRO A 5 3.58 11.71 -3.28
N VAL A 6 4.72 11.66 -2.58
CA VAL A 6 5.30 10.42 -2.06
C VAL A 6 4.75 10.14 -0.66
N GLY A 7 3.95 9.07 -0.54
CA GLY A 7 3.40 8.60 0.73
C GLY A 7 4.14 7.41 1.34
N THR A 8 3.52 6.78 2.35
CA THR A 8 4.04 5.56 3.03
C THR A 8 3.76 4.26 2.27
N SER A 9 3.35 4.35 1.00
CA SER A 9 3.23 3.23 0.08
C SER A 9 4.07 3.53 -1.16
N PRO A 10 5.41 3.57 -1.01
CA PRO A 10 6.31 4.06 -2.06
C PRO A 10 6.29 3.21 -3.32
N VAL A 11 6.08 1.89 -3.19
CA VAL A 11 5.93 1.02 -4.37
C VAL A 11 4.69 1.38 -5.19
N HIS A 12 3.60 1.86 -4.58
CA HIS A 12 2.45 2.36 -5.34
C HIS A 12 2.78 3.65 -6.09
N VAL A 13 3.63 4.53 -5.52
CA VAL A 13 4.13 5.72 -6.23
C VAL A 13 4.95 5.29 -7.46
N LEU A 14 5.88 4.33 -7.28
CA LEU A 14 6.70 3.80 -8.36
C LEU A 14 5.83 3.25 -9.51
N ARG A 15 4.82 2.45 -9.18
CA ARG A 15 3.86 1.91 -10.16
C ARG A 15 3.16 2.99 -10.97
N VAL A 16 2.73 4.07 -10.32
CA VAL A 16 2.10 5.21 -11.00
C VAL A 16 3.07 5.83 -12.00
N VAL A 17 4.33 6.05 -11.62
CA VAL A 17 5.35 6.57 -12.54
C VAL A 17 5.56 5.64 -13.73
N LEU A 18 5.80 4.36 -13.48
CA LEU A 18 6.08 3.36 -14.52
C LEU A 18 4.89 3.07 -15.45
N SER A 19 3.66 3.38 -15.03
CA SER A 19 2.49 3.28 -15.90
C SER A 19 2.50 4.32 -17.02
N LEU A 20 3.16 5.46 -16.82
CA LEU A 20 3.10 6.60 -17.72
C LEU A 20 4.15 6.47 -18.84
N PRO A 21 3.83 6.87 -20.09
CA PRO A 21 4.83 6.97 -21.15
C PRO A 21 5.93 7.98 -20.76
N LYS A 22 7.19 7.64 -21.05
CA LYS A 22 8.37 8.44 -20.66
C LYS A 22 8.36 9.84 -21.27
N ASP A 23 7.80 9.97 -22.46
CA ASP A 23 7.68 11.20 -23.25
C ASP A 23 6.39 12.00 -22.96
N ARG A 24 5.46 11.45 -22.16
CA ARG A 24 4.18 12.12 -21.87
C ARG A 24 4.35 13.39 -21.04
N PHE A 25 5.31 13.39 -20.12
CA PHE A 25 5.62 14.52 -19.27
C PHE A 25 7.10 14.83 -19.39
N GLU A 26 7.43 16.08 -19.71
CA GLU A 26 8.81 16.55 -19.78
C GLU A 26 9.59 16.33 -18.47
N LYS A 27 8.89 16.36 -17.32
CA LYS A 27 9.49 16.14 -16.01
C LYS A 27 8.48 15.64 -14.98
N ILE A 28 8.93 14.76 -14.09
CA ILE A 28 8.19 14.24 -12.95
C ILE A 28 8.80 14.77 -11.64
N ILE A 29 8.00 15.48 -10.84
CA ILE A 29 8.36 15.90 -9.48
C ILE A 29 7.81 14.89 -8.48
N LEU A 30 8.69 14.19 -7.77
CA LEU A 30 8.36 13.38 -6.60
C LEU A 30 8.37 14.29 -5.36
N ARG A 31 7.17 14.71 -4.92
CA ARG A 31 7.06 15.59 -3.75
C ARG A 31 7.05 14.80 -2.45
N THR A 32 8.08 14.96 -1.64
CA THR A 32 8.29 14.20 -0.40
C THR A 32 7.93 15.01 0.84
N THR A 33 8.04 14.37 2.00
CA THR A 33 8.15 14.96 3.34
C THR A 33 9.43 14.41 3.97
N ASP A 34 9.88 14.97 5.10
CA ASP A 34 11.01 14.42 5.86
C ASP A 34 10.86 12.91 6.10
N ALA A 35 9.65 12.46 6.43
CA ALA A 35 9.34 11.04 6.70
C ALA A 35 9.30 10.15 5.44
N THR A 36 9.26 10.73 4.24
CA THR A 36 9.17 9.99 2.96
C THR A 36 10.31 10.35 2.00
N SER A 37 11.31 11.09 2.46
CA SER A 37 12.40 11.60 1.62
C SER A 37 13.23 10.45 1.05
N GLU A 38 13.63 9.49 1.87
CA GLU A 38 14.39 8.31 1.42
C GLU A 38 13.64 7.53 0.34
N TYR A 39 12.33 7.30 0.52
CA TYR A 39 11.51 6.65 -0.50
C TYR A 39 11.51 7.43 -1.82
N GLY A 40 11.39 8.76 -1.77
CA GLY A 40 11.45 9.60 -2.97
C GLY A 40 12.78 9.45 -3.72
N HIS A 41 13.90 9.40 -2.99
CA HIS A 41 15.23 9.25 -3.58
C HIS A 41 15.44 7.85 -4.18
N ARG A 42 15.02 6.78 -3.50
CA ARG A 42 15.09 5.41 -4.05
C ARG A 42 14.22 5.26 -5.31
N ILE A 43 13.03 5.84 -5.31
CA ILE A 43 12.16 5.87 -6.51
C ILE A 43 12.85 6.66 -7.63
N LEU A 44 13.41 7.84 -7.33
CA LEU A 44 14.12 8.66 -8.29
C LEU A 44 15.25 7.87 -8.99
N GLU A 45 16.11 7.22 -8.22
CA GLU A 45 17.20 6.42 -8.76
C GLU A 45 16.69 5.35 -9.72
N PHE A 46 15.66 4.61 -9.31
CA PHE A 46 15.05 3.56 -10.12
C PHE A 46 14.46 4.12 -11.44
N VAL A 47 13.61 5.15 -11.36
CA VAL A 47 12.91 5.65 -12.55
C VAL A 47 13.85 6.40 -13.50
N SER A 48 14.91 7.03 -12.98
CA SER A 48 15.96 7.62 -13.81
C SER A 48 16.77 6.56 -14.55
N ALA A 49 17.07 5.41 -13.93
CA ALA A 49 17.68 4.28 -14.62
C ALA A 49 16.77 3.72 -15.73
N GLU A 50 15.46 3.76 -15.52
CA GLU A 50 14.47 3.46 -16.55
C GLU A 50 14.32 4.58 -17.60
N GLY A 51 15.03 5.71 -17.49
CA GLY A 51 15.03 6.79 -18.47
C GLY A 51 13.89 7.80 -18.33
N TYR A 52 13.23 7.88 -17.18
CA TYR A 52 12.33 8.98 -16.85
C TYR A 52 13.13 10.21 -16.39
N GLU A 53 12.72 11.40 -16.86
CA GLU A 53 13.21 12.65 -16.31
C GLU A 53 12.43 12.99 -15.03
N ALA A 54 13.08 12.84 -13.87
CA ALA A 54 12.45 13.05 -12.58
C ALA A 54 13.35 13.81 -11.59
N ASN A 55 12.76 14.41 -10.56
CA ASN A 55 13.47 14.98 -9.42
C ASN A 55 12.65 14.84 -8.14
N VAL A 56 13.33 14.88 -6.99
CA VAL A 56 12.70 14.95 -5.67
C VAL A 56 12.65 16.40 -5.23
N VAL A 57 11.49 16.83 -4.70
CA VAL A 57 11.31 18.16 -4.13
C VAL A 57 10.64 18.01 -2.77
N GLU A 58 11.27 18.57 -1.74
CA GLU A 58 10.74 18.52 -0.38
C GLU A 58 9.50 19.41 -0.24
N HIS A 59 8.64 19.07 0.73
CA HIS A 59 7.36 19.74 0.93
C HIS A 59 7.50 21.27 1.05
N ALA A 60 8.47 21.74 1.84
CA ALA A 60 8.65 23.16 2.14
C ALA A 60 9.05 23.98 0.91
N ASP A 61 9.70 23.36 -0.07
CA ASP A 61 10.34 24.06 -1.18
C ASP A 61 9.52 24.10 -2.46
N LEU A 62 8.40 23.35 -2.52
CA LEU A 62 7.66 23.16 -3.77
C LEU A 62 7.27 24.50 -4.43
N LYS A 63 6.71 25.46 -3.69
CA LYS A 63 6.26 26.72 -4.28
C LYS A 63 7.43 27.50 -4.90
N SER A 64 8.49 27.71 -4.13
CA SER A 64 9.69 28.42 -4.59
C SER A 64 10.37 27.70 -5.76
N HIS A 65 10.39 26.37 -5.73
CA HIS A 65 10.88 25.55 -6.83
C HIS A 65 10.07 25.81 -8.10
N LEU A 66 8.73 25.77 -8.02
CA LEU A 66 7.85 26.02 -9.14
C LEU A 66 8.01 27.44 -9.71
N GLU A 67 8.12 28.46 -8.85
CA GLU A 67 8.36 29.86 -9.26
C GLU A 67 9.72 30.01 -9.96
N SER A 68 10.74 29.27 -9.53
CA SER A 68 12.09 29.33 -10.10
C SER A 68 12.21 28.71 -11.49
N LEU A 69 11.31 27.78 -11.86
CA LEU A 69 11.34 27.13 -13.17
C LEU A 69 11.04 28.12 -14.31
N GLY A 70 10.26 29.18 -14.03
CA GLY A 70 9.90 30.24 -14.98
C GLY A 70 9.08 29.76 -16.19
N GLY A 71 8.27 30.62 -16.81
CA GLY A 71 7.55 30.30 -18.05
C GLY A 71 6.17 29.63 -17.90
N ASP A 72 5.53 29.36 -19.05
CA ASP A 72 4.17 28.80 -19.17
C ASP A 72 4.18 27.27 -19.14
N TRP A 73 4.37 26.69 -17.95
CA TRP A 73 4.33 25.24 -17.76
C TRP A 73 2.91 24.73 -17.52
N GLU A 74 2.54 23.64 -18.18
CA GLU A 74 1.35 22.88 -17.84
C GLU A 74 1.66 21.87 -16.72
N PHE A 75 1.00 22.06 -15.57
CA PHE A 75 1.15 21.21 -14.41
C PHE A 75 0.04 20.18 -14.29
N ASN A 76 0.44 18.96 -13.97
CA ASN A 76 -0.42 17.83 -13.71
C ASN A 76 -0.17 17.38 -12.27
N LEU A 77 -1.20 16.87 -11.61
CA LEU A 77 -1.12 16.32 -10.24
C LEU A 77 -1.67 14.90 -10.21
N ALA A 78 -0.85 13.95 -9.81
CA ALA A 78 -1.31 12.62 -9.46
C ALA A 78 -1.99 12.62 -8.07
N LEU A 79 -3.22 12.13 -8.02
CA LEU A 79 -4.00 11.90 -6.81
C LEU A 79 -4.07 10.39 -6.55
N GLY A 80 -3.94 10.01 -5.28
CA GLY A 80 -3.95 8.62 -4.84
C GLY A 80 -2.79 8.36 -3.90
N PRO A 81 -1.54 8.52 -4.35
CA PRO A 81 -0.38 8.53 -3.48
C PRO A 81 -0.41 9.67 -2.44
N GLY A 82 0.29 9.48 -1.32
CA GLY A 82 0.37 10.47 -0.25
C GLY A 82 -0.92 10.65 0.56
N ARG A 83 -0.92 11.61 1.49
CA ARG A 83 -2.13 11.95 2.26
C ARG A 83 -2.96 12.96 1.47
N LYS A 84 -4.27 12.99 1.70
CA LYS A 84 -5.16 14.01 1.10
C LYS A 84 -4.68 15.44 1.33
N GLN A 85 -4.12 15.71 2.51
CA GLN A 85 -3.53 17.01 2.85
C GLN A 85 -2.32 17.38 1.97
N ASP A 86 -1.53 16.39 1.55
CA ASP A 86 -0.36 16.62 0.70
C ASP A 86 -0.81 17.05 -0.70
N ALA A 87 -1.80 16.35 -1.27
CA ALA A 87 -2.40 16.73 -2.55
C ALA A 87 -2.98 18.16 -2.50
N MET A 88 -3.70 18.51 -1.43
CA MET A 88 -4.21 19.87 -1.24
C MET A 88 -3.11 20.92 -1.12
N SER A 89 -2.00 20.59 -0.45
CA SER A 89 -0.86 21.49 -0.35
C SER A 89 -0.16 21.69 -1.69
N ILE A 90 0.01 20.63 -2.48
CA ILE A 90 0.57 20.72 -3.84
C ILE A 90 -0.31 21.60 -4.71
N LEU A 91 -1.64 21.41 -4.63
CA LEU A 91 -2.61 22.21 -5.36
C LEU A 91 -2.47 23.70 -5.04
N ARG A 92 -2.38 24.06 -3.75
CA ARG A 92 -2.19 25.44 -3.31
C ARG A 92 -0.86 26.02 -3.77
N ALA A 93 0.23 25.24 -3.68
CA ALA A 93 1.55 25.69 -4.13
C ALA A 93 1.56 25.93 -5.64
N THR A 94 0.95 25.03 -6.41
CA THR A 94 0.85 25.14 -7.87
C THR A 94 0.03 26.38 -8.26
N ILE A 95 -1.22 26.49 -7.81
CA ILE A 95 -2.07 27.66 -8.09
C ILE A 95 -1.40 28.95 -7.61
N GLY A 96 -0.75 28.93 -6.45
CA GLY A 96 -0.07 30.09 -5.89
C GLY A 96 1.18 30.52 -6.66
N ALA A 97 1.85 29.61 -7.37
CA ALA A 97 3.05 29.89 -8.17
C ALA A 97 2.69 30.34 -9.60
N ILE A 98 1.67 29.72 -10.22
CA ILE A 98 1.37 29.91 -11.66
C ILE A 98 -0.02 30.46 -11.96
N GLY A 99 -0.92 30.55 -10.98
CA GLY A 99 -2.27 31.06 -11.16
C GLY A 99 -3.24 30.13 -11.90
N VAL A 100 -2.82 28.92 -12.30
CA VAL A 100 -3.62 27.97 -13.10
C VAL A 100 -3.91 26.69 -12.31
N MET A 101 -5.08 26.10 -12.55
CA MET A 101 -5.49 24.82 -11.97
C MET A 101 -4.78 23.66 -12.69
N PRO A 102 -4.10 22.74 -11.98
CA PRO A 102 -3.46 21.60 -12.61
C PRO A 102 -4.50 20.57 -13.08
N GLU A 103 -4.12 19.78 -14.07
CA GLU A 103 -4.91 18.62 -14.48
C GLU A 103 -4.68 17.46 -13.49
N PHE A 104 -5.74 16.74 -13.14
CA PHE A 104 -5.64 15.65 -12.16
C PHE A 104 -5.51 14.30 -12.84
N TRP A 105 -4.65 13.45 -12.29
CA TRP A 105 -4.49 12.06 -12.69
C TRP A 105 -4.83 11.18 -11.50
N ILE A 106 -5.63 10.13 -11.70
CA ILE A 106 -6.12 9.28 -10.63
C ILE A 106 -5.83 7.82 -10.91
N ASP A 107 -5.58 7.06 -9.85
CA ASP A 107 -5.73 5.60 -9.88
C ASP A 107 -7.21 5.25 -10.02
N PHE A 108 -7.53 4.45 -11.03
CA PHE A 108 -8.85 3.97 -11.37
C PHE A 108 -8.82 2.45 -11.51
N ARG A 109 -9.76 1.79 -10.82
CA ARG A 109 -10.01 0.36 -10.97
C ARG A 109 -11.20 0.15 -11.87
N GLU A 110 -11.02 -0.58 -12.96
CA GLU A 110 -12.12 -0.98 -13.82
C GLU A 110 -12.86 -2.16 -13.18
N GLU A 111 -14.09 -1.92 -12.72
CA GLU A 111 -14.99 -2.99 -12.32
C GLU A 111 -15.76 -3.46 -13.57
N THR A 112 -15.46 -4.66 -14.05
CA THR A 112 -16.27 -5.29 -15.10
C THR A 112 -17.63 -5.71 -14.55
N GLU A 113 -18.71 -5.40 -15.27
CA GLU A 113 -20.03 -5.91 -14.95
C GLU A 113 -20.03 -7.46 -14.96
N LYS A 114 -20.57 -8.05 -13.89
CA LYS A 114 -20.76 -9.50 -13.68
C LYS A 114 -19.49 -10.33 -13.51
N GLY A 115 -18.81 -10.14 -12.38
CA GLY A 115 -18.23 -11.24 -11.59
C GLY A 115 -17.04 -12.02 -12.18
N ASN A 116 -16.49 -11.64 -13.34
CA ASN A 116 -15.28 -12.24 -13.90
C ASN A 116 -14.13 -11.23 -13.92
N ALA A 117 -12.98 -11.67 -13.37
CA ALA A 117 -11.64 -11.09 -13.30
C ALA A 117 -11.49 -9.56 -13.50
N LYS A 118 -11.03 -8.89 -12.42
CA LYS A 118 -10.56 -7.49 -12.38
C LYS A 118 -9.75 -7.12 -13.63
N GLN A 119 -10.25 -6.21 -14.46
CA GLN A 119 -9.46 -5.58 -15.51
C GLN A 119 -8.54 -4.54 -14.87
N GLY A 120 -7.36 -4.96 -14.41
CA GLY A 120 -6.24 -4.07 -14.07
C GLY A 120 -6.49 -2.96 -13.04
N GLU A 121 -5.44 -2.21 -12.73
CA GLU A 121 -5.53 -0.87 -12.14
C GLU A 121 -4.96 0.08 -13.20
N TYR A 122 -5.51 1.27 -13.39
CA TYR A 122 -5.08 2.23 -14.41
C TYR A 122 -4.83 3.60 -13.82
N VAL A 123 -3.84 4.32 -14.36
CA VAL A 123 -3.70 5.76 -14.14
C VAL A 123 -4.41 6.48 -15.28
N ARG A 124 -5.39 7.33 -14.95
CA ARG A 124 -6.16 8.08 -15.93
C ARG A 124 -6.27 9.55 -15.59
N LYS A 125 -6.35 10.40 -16.62
CA LYS A 125 -6.67 11.82 -16.44
C LYS A 125 -8.13 11.99 -16.03
N LEU A 126 -8.37 12.69 -14.91
CA LEU A 126 -9.70 13.06 -14.43
C LEU A 126 -10.25 14.21 -15.29
N ARG A 127 -11.42 13.99 -15.89
CA ARG A 127 -12.04 14.92 -16.85
C ARG A 127 -13.22 15.67 -16.27
N ASN A 128 -13.50 16.82 -16.88
CA ASN A 128 -14.75 17.56 -16.70
C ASN A 128 -15.80 17.26 -17.81
N SER A 129 -15.47 16.57 -18.91
CA SER A 129 -16.44 16.26 -20.00
C SER A 129 -16.13 14.96 -20.76
N THR A 130 -17.12 14.46 -21.51
CA THR A 130 -17.26 13.08 -22.03
C THR A 130 -16.76 12.83 -23.46
N GLY A 131 -16.04 13.77 -24.09
CA GLY A 131 -15.88 13.79 -25.57
C GLY A 131 -14.52 13.47 -26.19
N VAL A 132 -13.47 13.13 -25.43
CA VAL A 132 -12.09 12.93 -25.96
C VAL A 132 -11.63 11.47 -25.73
N VAL A 133 -10.65 10.94 -26.45
CA VAL A 133 -10.11 9.57 -26.23
C VAL A 133 -9.44 9.48 -24.85
N ASP A 134 -9.85 8.56 -23.98
CA ASP A 134 -9.33 8.43 -22.60
C ASP A 134 -7.83 8.10 -22.59
N ASP A 135 -7.02 9.03 -22.06
CA ASP A 135 -5.64 8.73 -21.63
C ASP A 135 -5.75 7.87 -20.36
N ALA A 136 -5.69 6.55 -20.55
CA ALA A 136 -5.66 5.56 -19.48
C ALA A 136 -4.48 4.61 -19.70
N TYR A 137 -3.63 4.49 -18.69
CA TYR A 137 -2.43 3.68 -18.74
C TYR A 137 -2.48 2.59 -17.69
N LEU A 138 -2.22 1.35 -18.10
CA LEU A 138 -2.24 0.20 -17.21
C LEU A 138 -1.13 0.33 -16.16
N ILE A 139 -1.49 0.17 -14.90
CA ILE A 139 -0.54 0.15 -13.80
C ILE A 139 0.18 -1.21 -13.80
N PRO A 140 1.52 -1.23 -13.87
CA PRO A 140 2.27 -2.46 -13.91
C PRO A 140 2.27 -3.20 -12.56
N GLU A 141 2.55 -4.49 -12.63
CA GLU A 141 2.96 -5.30 -11.48
C GLU A 141 4.40 -4.95 -11.10
N ILE A 142 4.73 -5.00 -9.81
CA ILE A 142 6.11 -4.82 -9.32
C ILE A 142 6.55 -6.12 -8.69
N SER A 143 7.76 -6.57 -9.00
CA SER A 143 8.33 -7.78 -8.41
C SER A 143 8.67 -7.56 -6.92
N MET A 144 8.83 -8.66 -6.19
CA MET A 144 9.18 -8.60 -4.77
C MET A 144 10.56 -7.96 -4.56
N GLU A 145 11.51 -8.24 -5.44
CA GLU A 145 12.89 -7.74 -5.36
C GLU A 145 12.95 -6.22 -5.55
N VAL A 146 12.20 -5.69 -6.52
CA VAL A 146 12.08 -4.24 -6.72
C VAL A 146 11.37 -3.60 -5.53
N ALA A 147 10.29 -4.21 -5.03
CA ALA A 147 9.59 -3.70 -3.87
C ALA A 147 10.50 -3.62 -2.64
N CYS A 148 11.25 -4.68 -2.35
CA CYS A 148 12.25 -4.74 -1.29
C CYS A 148 13.31 -3.66 -1.43
N THR A 149 13.82 -3.42 -2.65
CA THR A 149 14.78 -2.34 -2.91
C THR A 149 14.21 -0.96 -2.55
N ILE A 150 12.96 -0.68 -2.90
CA ILE A 150 12.30 0.60 -2.57
C ILE A 150 12.05 0.72 -1.06
N TYR A 151 11.70 -0.38 -0.40
CA TYR A 151 11.49 -0.43 1.05
C TYR A 151 12.78 -0.48 1.87
N ASP A 152 13.94 -0.70 1.23
CA ASP A 152 15.26 -0.92 1.86
C ASP A 152 15.30 -2.15 2.74
N GLU A 153 14.84 -3.26 2.16
CA GLU A 153 14.73 -4.53 2.85
C GLU A 153 15.36 -5.64 2.02
N ASP A 154 15.86 -6.67 2.70
CA ASP A 154 16.36 -7.87 2.04
C ASP A 154 15.16 -8.72 1.55
N PRO A 155 15.12 -9.14 0.27
CA PRO A 155 14.16 -10.12 -0.26
C PRO A 155 13.95 -11.36 0.62
N GLN A 156 14.97 -11.79 1.38
CA GLN A 156 14.90 -12.92 2.30
C GLN A 156 13.84 -12.76 3.40
N ILE A 157 13.32 -11.56 3.65
CA ILE A 157 12.17 -11.38 4.55
C ILE A 157 10.95 -12.21 4.10
N PHE A 158 10.84 -12.54 2.82
CA PHE A 158 9.80 -13.38 2.25
C PHE A 158 10.12 -14.90 2.27
N ASP A 159 11.27 -15.31 2.81
CA ASP A 159 11.55 -16.73 3.11
C ASP A 159 10.66 -17.26 4.25
N GLU A 160 10.10 -16.33 5.02
CA GLU A 160 9.08 -16.60 6.04
C GLU A 160 7.80 -17.13 5.39
N SER A 161 7.47 -18.41 5.62
CA SER A 161 6.35 -19.12 4.95
C SER A 161 4.95 -18.51 5.14
N TRP A 162 4.83 -17.49 5.98
CA TRP A 162 3.60 -16.79 6.35
C TRP A 162 3.53 -15.37 5.76
N LEU A 163 4.52 -15.00 4.95
CA LEU A 163 4.56 -13.79 4.13
C LEU A 163 4.55 -14.14 2.65
N GLU A 164 3.82 -13.33 1.88
CA GLU A 164 3.76 -13.42 0.44
C GLU A 164 3.69 -12.00 -0.13
N TRP A 165 4.27 -11.80 -1.30
CA TRP A 165 4.15 -10.55 -2.05
C TRP A 165 3.10 -10.70 -3.15
N ASP A 166 2.05 -9.87 -3.12
CA ASP A 166 1.10 -9.73 -4.22
C ASP A 166 1.58 -8.63 -5.17
N SER A 167 2.21 -9.03 -6.29
CA SER A 167 2.75 -8.13 -7.32
C SER A 167 1.68 -7.22 -7.93
N LYS A 168 0.43 -7.68 -8.01
CA LYS A 168 -0.68 -6.97 -8.65
C LYS A 168 -1.18 -5.81 -7.83
N SER A 169 -1.39 -6.02 -6.54
CA SER A 169 -1.85 -4.95 -5.64
C SER A 169 -0.70 -4.25 -4.92
N CYS A 170 0.53 -4.76 -5.07
CA CYS A 170 1.73 -4.35 -4.36
C CYS A 170 1.49 -4.31 -2.84
N LYS A 171 1.03 -5.45 -2.34
CA LYS A 171 0.73 -5.67 -0.93
C LYS A 171 1.52 -6.86 -0.41
N VAL A 172 1.95 -6.73 0.84
CA VAL A 172 2.45 -7.83 1.64
C VAL A 172 1.26 -8.56 2.23
N LEU A 173 1.08 -9.82 1.86
CA LEU A 173 0.08 -10.70 2.42
C LEU A 173 0.70 -11.43 3.61
N LEU A 174 0.18 -11.14 4.81
CA LEU A 174 0.55 -11.84 6.03
C LEU A 174 -0.58 -12.82 6.40
N LYS A 175 -0.28 -14.11 6.40
CA LYS A 175 -1.23 -15.16 6.74
C LYS A 175 -0.84 -15.83 8.04
N ALA A 176 -1.64 -15.62 9.07
CA ALA A 176 -1.47 -16.32 10.33
C ALA A 176 -1.67 -17.82 10.13
N GLY A 177 -0.68 -18.59 10.57
CA GLY A 177 -0.77 -20.04 10.70
C GLY A 177 -1.86 -20.43 11.70
N ASP A 178 -2.36 -21.66 11.57
CA ASP A 178 -3.40 -22.16 12.47
C ASP A 178 -2.87 -22.33 13.90
N PRO A 179 -3.69 -22.10 14.93
CA PRO A 179 -3.28 -22.35 16.30
C PRO A 179 -3.04 -23.84 16.54
N ASP A 180 -1.93 -24.17 17.19
CA ASP A 180 -1.59 -25.54 17.56
C ASP A 180 -2.48 -26.02 18.71
N ARG A 181 -3.47 -26.87 18.36
CA ARG A 181 -4.46 -27.44 19.29
C ARG A 181 -4.41 -28.96 19.16
N PRO A 182 -3.60 -29.65 20.00
CA PRO A 182 -3.44 -31.10 19.93
C PRO A 182 -4.77 -31.84 20.06
N SER A 183 -4.92 -32.98 19.38
CA SER A 183 -6.18 -33.75 19.39
C SER A 183 -6.63 -34.14 20.81
N GLU A 184 -5.71 -34.59 21.66
CA GLU A 184 -5.99 -34.93 23.07
C GLU A 184 -6.56 -33.73 23.86
N LEU A 185 -6.11 -32.51 23.54
CA LEU A 185 -6.66 -31.30 24.17
C LEU A 185 -8.11 -31.05 23.71
N LEU A 186 -8.41 -31.32 22.44
CA LEU A 186 -9.75 -31.16 21.89
C LEU A 186 -10.71 -32.20 22.48
N GLU A 187 -10.28 -33.45 22.59
CA GLU A 187 -11.04 -34.54 23.24
C GLU A 187 -11.36 -34.18 24.69
N ALA A 188 -10.37 -33.74 25.47
CA ALA A 188 -10.60 -33.30 26.86
C ALA A 188 -11.51 -32.06 26.98
N ILE A 189 -11.53 -31.16 25.98
CA ILE A 189 -12.50 -30.05 25.94
C ILE A 189 -13.92 -30.59 25.73
N ASP A 190 -14.09 -31.56 24.83
CA ASP A 190 -15.38 -32.15 24.50
C ASP A 190 -15.94 -32.99 25.66
N GLU A 191 -15.05 -33.62 26.45
CA GLU A 191 -15.38 -34.30 27.72
C GLU A 191 -15.69 -33.32 28.87
N GLY A 192 -15.54 -32.01 28.66
CA GLY A 192 -15.89 -30.97 29.63
C GLY A 192 -14.81 -30.71 30.69
N GLU A 193 -13.57 -31.12 30.44
CA GLU A 193 -12.49 -30.98 31.39
C GLU A 193 -12.04 -29.51 31.54
N LYS A 194 -12.23 -28.95 32.74
CA LYS A 194 -11.95 -27.52 33.00
C LYS A 194 -10.48 -27.14 32.78
N TRP A 195 -9.53 -28.05 33.00
CA TRP A 195 -8.11 -27.78 32.78
C TRP A 195 -7.79 -27.65 31.29
N ALA A 196 -8.45 -28.44 30.43
CA ALA A 196 -8.30 -28.41 28.98
C ALA A 196 -8.77 -27.05 28.42
N VAL A 197 -9.94 -26.57 28.85
CA VAL A 197 -10.44 -25.22 28.49
C VAL A 197 -9.48 -24.11 28.93
N ARG A 198 -8.87 -24.23 30.12
CA ARG A 198 -7.87 -23.26 30.60
C ARG A 198 -6.58 -23.30 29.79
N ARG A 199 -6.13 -24.48 29.38
CA ARG A 199 -4.93 -24.66 28.54
C ARG A 199 -5.16 -24.12 27.13
N ASP A 200 -6.31 -24.41 26.52
CA ASP A 200 -6.71 -23.88 25.21
C ASP A 200 -6.78 -22.35 25.22
N LYS A 201 -7.29 -21.75 26.31
CA LYS A 201 -7.27 -20.30 26.48
C LYS A 201 -5.85 -19.72 26.47
N LYS A 202 -4.86 -20.43 27.02
CA LYS A 202 -3.45 -19.99 26.97
C LYS A 202 -2.89 -20.09 25.56
N ILE A 203 -3.20 -21.17 24.83
CA ILE A 203 -2.83 -21.34 23.41
C ILE A 203 -3.40 -20.18 22.58
N ALA A 204 -4.68 -19.87 22.74
CA ALA A 204 -5.32 -18.77 22.03
C ALA A 204 -4.64 -17.42 22.28
N ARG A 205 -4.17 -17.17 23.51
CA ARG A 205 -3.46 -15.94 23.86
C ARG A 205 -2.02 -15.91 23.32
N ALA A 206 -1.30 -17.01 23.39
CA ALA A 206 0.05 -17.11 22.83
C ALA A 206 0.03 -16.90 21.31
N TRP A 207 -0.88 -17.58 20.61
CA TRP A 207 -1.10 -17.43 19.18
C TRP A 207 -1.47 -15.98 18.81
N GLU A 208 -2.40 -15.37 19.54
CA GLU A 208 -2.75 -13.95 19.34
C GLU A 208 -1.52 -13.04 19.46
N SER A 209 -0.77 -13.15 20.57
CA SER A 209 0.39 -12.30 20.81
C SER A 209 1.48 -12.48 19.76
N GLU A 210 1.73 -13.71 19.31
CA GLU A 210 2.68 -14.02 18.25
C GLU A 210 2.32 -13.31 16.94
N TRP A 211 1.10 -13.49 16.46
CA TRP A 211 0.68 -12.93 15.17
C TRP A 211 0.50 -11.42 15.20
N LEU A 212 0.08 -10.84 16.33
CA LEU A 212 0.09 -9.39 16.51
C LEU A 212 1.52 -8.84 16.50
N GLY A 213 2.48 -9.52 17.12
CA GLY A 213 3.89 -9.17 17.08
C GLY A 213 4.46 -9.20 15.65
N ARG A 214 4.22 -10.30 14.93
CA ARG A 214 4.62 -10.46 13.52
C ARG A 214 4.00 -9.38 12.63
N ALA A 215 2.71 -9.11 12.75
CA ALA A 215 2.06 -8.05 11.98
C ALA A 215 2.59 -6.66 12.33
N SER A 216 2.90 -6.39 13.60
CA SER A 216 3.53 -5.13 14.00
C SER A 216 4.90 -4.96 13.36
N ARG A 217 5.75 -6.00 13.36
CA ARG A 217 7.06 -6.00 12.72
C ARG A 217 6.94 -5.64 11.24
N VAL A 218 6.14 -6.40 10.51
CA VAL A 218 5.97 -6.27 9.05
C VAL A 218 5.34 -4.92 8.68
N ARG A 219 4.39 -4.42 9.47
CA ARG A 219 3.82 -3.08 9.25
C ARG A 219 4.78 -1.95 9.61
N GLY A 220 5.73 -2.17 10.51
CA GLY A 220 6.80 -1.21 10.80
C GLY A 220 7.73 -1.02 9.60
N ILE A 221 7.95 -2.10 8.85
CA ILE A 221 8.80 -2.15 7.66
C ILE A 221 8.07 -1.57 6.43
N PHE A 222 6.97 -2.22 6.02
CA PHE A 222 6.30 -1.91 4.75
C PHE A 222 5.21 -0.82 4.87
N GLY A 223 4.85 -0.44 6.10
CA GLY A 223 3.76 0.47 6.39
C GLY A 223 2.40 -0.21 6.49
N MET A 224 1.52 0.33 7.35
CA MET A 224 0.20 -0.26 7.64
C MET A 224 -0.67 -0.48 6.40
N HIS A 225 -0.61 0.42 5.42
CA HIS A 225 -1.44 0.34 4.21
C HIS A 225 -0.92 -0.66 3.18
N ALA A 226 0.35 -1.06 3.25
CA ALA A 226 0.94 -2.04 2.36
C ALA A 226 0.71 -3.49 2.82
N VAL A 227 0.31 -3.71 4.08
CA VAL A 227 0.20 -5.05 4.67
C VAL A 227 -1.27 -5.47 4.82
N ILE A 228 -1.63 -6.61 4.23
CA ILE A 228 -2.92 -7.28 4.43
C ILE A 228 -2.68 -8.47 5.35
N ALA A 229 -3.16 -8.35 6.60
CA ALA A 229 -3.08 -9.43 7.57
C ALA A 229 -4.37 -10.27 7.57
N SER A 230 -4.24 -11.60 7.61
CA SER A 230 -5.37 -12.52 7.63
C SER A 230 -5.12 -13.75 8.50
N HIS A 231 -6.19 -14.45 8.87
CA HIS A 231 -6.12 -15.73 9.56
C HIS A 231 -7.21 -16.69 9.04
N SER A 232 -6.94 -18.00 9.09
CA SER A 232 -7.96 -19.02 8.85
C SER A 232 -9.13 -18.90 9.85
N PRO A 233 -10.32 -19.44 9.54
CA PRO A 233 -11.45 -19.40 10.46
C PRO A 233 -11.10 -20.00 11.83
N LEU A 234 -11.26 -19.21 12.89
CA LEU A 234 -11.00 -19.61 14.27
C LEU A 234 -12.18 -20.43 14.83
N PRO A 235 -11.95 -21.36 15.76
CA PRO A 235 -13.04 -22.14 16.34
C PRO A 235 -14.03 -21.25 17.12
N LYS A 236 -15.32 -21.61 17.13
CA LYS A 236 -16.32 -20.93 17.98
C LYS A 236 -16.31 -21.39 19.43
N LYS A 237 -15.87 -22.63 19.66
CA LYS A 237 -15.81 -23.26 20.99
C LYS A 237 -14.37 -23.67 21.33
N PRO A 238 -13.95 -23.47 22.59
CA PRO A 238 -14.64 -22.74 23.65
C PRO A 238 -14.72 -21.22 23.38
N GLY A 239 -15.67 -20.52 24.00
CA GLY A 239 -16.03 -19.14 23.64
C GLY A 239 -14.92 -18.08 23.72
N HIS A 240 -13.78 -18.37 24.35
CA HIS A 240 -12.64 -17.46 24.38
C HIS A 240 -12.04 -17.20 22.98
N TRP A 241 -12.18 -18.15 22.04
CA TRP A 241 -11.74 -17.97 20.66
C TRP A 241 -12.53 -16.91 19.91
N MET A 242 -13.83 -16.73 20.21
CA MET A 242 -14.62 -15.61 19.70
C MET A 242 -14.03 -14.28 20.13
N SER A 243 -13.62 -14.17 21.40
CA SER A 243 -12.95 -12.97 21.90
C SER A 243 -11.58 -12.76 21.25
N THR A 244 -10.83 -13.83 20.96
CA THR A 244 -9.56 -13.75 20.21
C THR A 244 -9.79 -13.25 18.79
N GLY A 245 -10.75 -13.81 18.05
CA GLY A 245 -11.09 -13.32 16.70
C GLY A 245 -11.50 -11.85 16.69
N ALA A 246 -12.29 -11.40 17.68
CA ALA A 246 -12.65 -9.99 17.82
C ALA A 246 -11.42 -9.08 18.01
N ARG A 247 -10.45 -9.49 18.85
CA ARG A 247 -9.20 -8.73 19.05
C ARG A 247 -8.31 -8.73 17.82
N MET A 248 -8.17 -9.86 17.13
CA MET A 248 -7.45 -9.91 15.85
C MET A 248 -8.07 -8.93 14.84
N LYS A 249 -9.41 -8.89 14.74
CA LYS A 249 -10.13 -7.95 13.88
C LYS A 249 -9.87 -6.49 14.26
N HIS A 250 -9.81 -6.15 15.56
CA HIS A 250 -9.42 -4.81 16.02
C HIS A 250 -8.01 -4.40 15.54
N HIS A 251 -7.12 -5.36 15.33
CA HIS A 251 -5.78 -5.14 14.77
C HIS A 251 -5.72 -5.32 13.23
N ASN A 252 -6.85 -5.15 12.55
CA ASN A 252 -6.99 -5.23 11.09
C ASN A 252 -6.60 -6.58 10.48
N PHE A 253 -6.74 -7.69 11.22
CA PHE A 253 -6.74 -9.01 10.60
C PHE A 253 -8.09 -9.32 9.97
N ARG A 254 -8.06 -9.88 8.76
CA ARG A 254 -9.23 -10.43 8.06
C ARG A 254 -9.37 -11.92 8.36
N GLY A 255 -10.57 -12.36 8.70
CA GLY A 255 -10.84 -13.77 8.99
C GLY A 255 -12.22 -13.96 9.59
N GLY A 256 -12.62 -15.22 9.73
CA GLY A 256 -13.93 -15.60 10.25
C GLY A 256 -13.83 -16.58 11.42
N HIS A 257 -14.97 -17.20 11.72
CA HIS A 257 -15.06 -18.32 12.67
C HIS A 257 -15.69 -19.53 11.99
N LYS A 258 -15.19 -20.73 12.30
CA LYS A 258 -15.82 -22.01 11.95
C LYS A 258 -16.55 -22.58 13.16
#